data_AF-A0A6P7S9F9-F1
#
_entry.id   AF-A0A6P7S9F9-F1
#
_cell.length_a   1.000
_cell.length_b   1.000
_cell.length_c   1.000
_cell.angle_alpha   90.00
_cell.angle_beta   90.00
_cell.angle_gamma   90.00
#
_symmetry.space_group_name_H-M   'P 1'
#
loop_
_entity.id
_entity.type
_entity.pdbx_description
1 polymer ?
#
loop_
_entity_poly.entity_id
_entity_poly.type
_entity_poly.pdbx_seq_one_letter_code
_entity_poly.pdbx_strand_id
1 'polypeptide(L)'
;MLQLLKLSGKSEKLFLTNYVAHSITEFKYEPDEGVTFEAYYRRYEQIFDKDCKDWDDKMKKHLIKRKLAVTEHEQYSNYVLPRKSLDIDFNDTIDILCKIFSTIHSKYQHHCRCPGIQVRGKENVQNS
;
A
#
# COMPACT_ATOMS: atom_id res chain seq x y z
N MET A 1 22.49 19.00 -23.47
CA MET A 1 22.24 17.55 -23.69
C MET A 1 21.64 16.85 -22.46
N LEU A 2 22.28 16.84 -21.28
CA LEU A 2 21.76 16.15 -20.07
C LEU A 2 20.43 16.70 -19.49
N GLN A 3 20.11 17.98 -19.70
CA GLN A 3 18.85 18.57 -19.21
C GLN A 3 17.63 18.20 -20.07
N LEU A 4 17.82 17.98 -21.38
CA LEU A 4 16.73 17.62 -22.31
C LEU A 4 16.25 16.18 -22.09
N LEU A 5 17.15 15.24 -21.83
CA LEU A 5 16.81 13.86 -21.46
C LEU A 5 16.06 13.78 -20.12
N LYS A 6 16.42 14.62 -19.14
CA LYS A 6 15.70 14.70 -17.85
C LYS A 6 14.28 15.24 -17.99
N LEU A 7 14.00 16.09 -18.98
CA LEU A 7 12.65 16.61 -19.23
C LEU A 7 11.78 15.59 -19.95
N SER A 8 12.35 14.85 -20.91
CA SER A 8 11.69 13.72 -21.58
C SER A 8 11.28 12.63 -20.57
N GLY A 9 12.20 12.21 -19.69
CA GLY A 9 11.90 11.22 -18.64
C GLY A 9 10.94 11.72 -17.55
N LYS A 10 10.90 13.03 -17.27
CA LYS A 10 9.93 13.62 -16.33
C LYS A 10 8.51 13.63 -16.90
N SER A 11 8.37 13.95 -18.19
CA SER A 11 7.08 13.94 -18.88
C SER A 11 6.49 12.53 -18.89
N GLU A 12 7.28 11.54 -19.31
CA GLU A 12 6.88 10.13 -19.33
C GLU A 12 6.52 9.59 -17.95
N LYS A 13 7.34 9.89 -16.92
CA LYS A 13 7.04 9.52 -15.53
C LYS A 13 5.73 10.15 -15.04
N LEU A 14 5.46 11.41 -15.39
CA LEU A 14 4.20 12.07 -15.03
C LEU A 14 3.00 11.42 -15.71
N PHE A 15 3.10 11.08 -17.01
CA PHE A 15 2.05 10.37 -17.74
C PHE A 15 1.75 9.00 -17.13
N LEU A 16 2.78 8.21 -16.81
CA LEU A 16 2.62 6.90 -16.16
C LEU A 16 1.98 7.03 -14.77
N THR A 17 2.41 8.02 -13.96
CA THR A 17 1.79 8.25 -12.65
C THR A 17 0.32 8.63 -12.75
N ASN A 18 -0.05 9.40 -13.77
CA ASN A 18 -1.43 9.78 -13.99
C ASN A 18 -2.25 8.58 -14.49
N TYR A 19 -1.73 7.82 -15.45
CA TYR A 19 -2.38 6.60 -15.96
C TYR A 19 -2.67 5.59 -14.84
N VAL A 20 -1.66 5.26 -14.03
CA VAL A 20 -1.80 4.36 -12.88
C VAL A 20 -2.79 4.91 -11.85
N ALA A 21 -2.76 6.22 -11.60
CA ALA A 21 -3.74 6.82 -10.70
C ALA A 21 -5.16 6.72 -11.28
N HIS A 22 -5.37 6.75 -12.59
CA HIS A 22 -6.71 6.63 -13.17
C HIS A 22 -7.20 5.17 -13.27
N SER A 23 -6.30 4.18 -13.28
CA SER A 23 -6.67 2.76 -13.34
C SER A 23 -7.13 2.18 -12.00
N ILE A 24 -6.82 2.85 -10.89
CA ILE A 24 -7.24 2.46 -9.54
C ILE A 24 -8.45 3.31 -9.12
N THR A 25 -9.56 2.67 -8.74
CA THR A 25 -10.76 3.37 -8.24
C THR A 25 -10.56 3.86 -6.81
N GLU A 26 -11.38 4.80 -6.37
CA GLU A 26 -11.44 5.17 -4.95
C GLU A 26 -11.86 3.96 -4.10
N PHE A 27 -11.28 3.85 -2.91
CA PHE A 27 -11.61 2.89 -1.88
C PHE A 27 -12.56 3.53 -0.88
N LYS A 28 -13.71 2.88 -0.68
CA LYS A 28 -14.71 3.20 0.33
C LYS A 28 -15.01 1.92 1.10
N TYR A 29 -14.96 1.98 2.42
CA TYR A 29 -15.14 0.79 3.24
C TYR A 29 -16.63 0.48 3.43
N GLU A 30 -17.08 -0.66 2.91
CA GLU A 30 -18.48 -1.11 2.97
C GLU A 30 -18.51 -2.59 3.39
N PRO A 31 -18.30 -2.89 4.69
CA PRO A 31 -18.17 -4.27 5.16
C PRO A 31 -19.43 -5.12 4.98
N ASP A 32 -20.61 -4.50 5.02
CA ASP A 32 -21.90 -5.17 4.78
C ASP A 32 -22.03 -5.63 3.33
N GLU A 33 -21.35 -4.95 2.40
CA GLU A 33 -21.27 -5.33 0.98
C GLU A 33 -20.01 -6.16 0.66
N GLY A 34 -19.22 -6.51 1.69
CA GLY A 34 -17.97 -7.26 1.55
C GLY A 34 -16.81 -6.45 0.98
N VAL A 35 -16.92 -5.13 0.89
CA VAL A 35 -15.86 -4.24 0.41
C VAL A 35 -14.88 -3.97 1.55
N THR A 36 -13.87 -4.84 1.64
CA THR A 36 -12.72 -4.69 2.56
C THR A 36 -11.50 -4.17 1.83
N PHE A 37 -10.52 -3.65 2.59
CA PHE A 37 -9.27 -3.21 2.00
C PHE A 37 -8.47 -4.37 1.40
N GLU A 38 -8.54 -5.57 1.98
CA GLU A 38 -7.90 -6.76 1.42
C GLU A 38 -8.48 -7.11 0.04
N ALA A 39 -9.81 -7.15 -0.10
CA ALA A 39 -10.47 -7.42 -1.37
C ALA A 39 -10.15 -6.35 -2.42
N TYR A 40 -10.11 -5.09 -2.00
CA TYR A 40 -9.73 -3.97 -2.84
C TYR A 40 -8.26 -4.05 -3.30
N TYR A 41 -7.33 -4.29 -2.38
CA TYR A 41 -5.90 -4.36 -2.70
C TYR A 41 -5.60 -5.52 -3.63
N ARG A 42 -6.18 -6.71 -3.38
CA ARG A 42 -6.04 -7.87 -4.26
C ARG A 42 -6.49 -7.59 -5.71
N ARG A 43 -7.48 -6.71 -5.91
CA ARG A 43 -7.92 -6.29 -7.26
C ARG A 43 -6.85 -5.51 -8.02
N TYR A 44 -6.03 -4.75 -7.30
CA TYR A 44 -5.04 -3.83 -7.87
C TYR A 44 -3.60 -4.23 -7.59
N GLU A 45 -3.35 -5.35 -6.91
CA GLU A 45 -2.02 -5.86 -6.54
C GLU A 45 -1.06 -5.89 -7.73
N GLN A 46 -1.53 -6.39 -8.88
CA GLN A 46 -0.71 -6.46 -10.10
C GLN A 46 -0.23 -5.09 -10.60
N ILE A 47 -0.97 -4.01 -10.34
CA ILE A 47 -0.57 -2.65 -10.72
C ILE A 47 0.61 -2.21 -9.86
N PHE A 48 0.59 -2.53 -8.56
CA PHE A 48 1.70 -2.22 -7.66
C PHE A 48 2.96 -3.04 -7.98
N ASP A 49 2.79 -4.29 -8.40
CA ASP A 49 3.89 -5.20 -8.73
C ASP A 49 4.52 -4.94 -10.10
N LYS A 50 3.70 -4.59 -11.10
CA LYS A 50 4.15 -4.40 -12.49
C LYS A 50 4.34 -2.93 -12.83
N ASP A 51 3.28 -2.14 -12.75
CA ASP A 51 3.27 -0.76 -13.24
C ASP A 51 3.96 0.22 -12.28
N CYS A 52 3.95 -0.10 -10.98
CA CYS A 52 4.67 0.67 -9.96
C CYS A 52 6.00 0.02 -9.56
N LYS A 53 6.52 -0.97 -10.29
CA LYS A 53 7.75 -1.70 -9.90
C LYS A 53 8.93 -0.76 -9.61
N ASP A 54 9.13 0.24 -10.45
CA ASP A 54 10.24 1.20 -10.36
C ASP A 54 9.91 2.44 -9.49
N TRP A 55 8.75 2.45 -8.83
CA TRP A 55 8.36 3.53 -7.95
C TRP A 55 8.96 3.32 -6.57
N ASP A 56 9.43 4.41 -5.95
CA ASP A 56 9.83 4.39 -4.56
C ASP A 56 8.61 4.21 -3.63
N ASP A 57 8.88 3.75 -2.41
CA ASP A 57 7.84 3.54 -1.39
C ASP A 57 7.04 4.80 -1.09
N LYS A 58 7.65 5.99 -1.20
CA LYS A 58 6.96 7.25 -0.95
C LYS A 58 5.88 7.48 -2.02
N MET A 59 6.17 7.20 -3.28
CA MET A 59 5.22 7.29 -4.39
C MET A 59 4.10 6.26 -4.24
N LYS A 60 4.42 4.99 -3.94
CA LYS A 60 3.41 3.93 -3.72
C LYS A 60 2.50 4.25 -2.54
N LYS A 61 3.05 4.69 -1.41
CA LYS A 61 2.28 5.15 -0.24
C LYS A 61 1.42 6.35 -0.56
N HIS A 62 1.92 7.31 -1.35
CA HIS A 62 1.11 8.46 -1.74
C HIS A 62 -0.07 8.05 -2.62
N LEU A 63 0.15 7.14 -3.58
CA LEU A 63 -0.89 6.61 -4.45
C LEU A 63 -2.00 5.92 -3.64
N ILE A 64 -1.66 4.98 -2.75
CA ILE A 64 -2.68 4.25 -1.99
C ILE A 64 -3.48 5.19 -1.07
N LYS A 65 -2.81 6.13 -0.37
CA LYS A 65 -3.49 7.10 0.50
C LYS A 65 -4.37 8.06 -0.29
N ARG A 66 -3.96 8.44 -1.50
CA ARG A 66 -4.78 9.27 -2.40
C ARG A 66 -6.05 8.55 -2.88
N LYS A 67 -6.05 7.22 -2.83
CA LYS A 67 -7.18 6.39 -3.25
C LYS A 67 -8.14 6.07 -2.13
N LEU A 68 -7.81 6.40 -0.88
CA LEU A 68 -8.77 6.32 0.21
C LEU A 68 -9.78 7.47 0.07
N ALA A 69 -11.06 7.16 0.23
CA ALA A 69 -12.06 8.18 0.45
C ALA A 69 -11.74 8.98 1.73
N VAL A 70 -12.33 10.17 1.86
CA VAL A 70 -11.97 11.15 2.90
C VAL A 70 -12.06 10.55 4.30
N THR A 71 -13.13 9.80 4.57
CA THR A 71 -13.38 9.14 5.85
C THR A 71 -12.31 8.10 6.20
N GLU A 72 -11.95 7.26 5.24
CA GLU A 72 -10.96 6.19 5.39
C GLU A 72 -9.55 6.77 5.55
N HIS A 73 -9.24 7.84 4.82
CA HIS A 73 -7.99 8.56 4.96
C HIS A 73 -7.82 9.14 6.38
N GLU A 74 -8.88 9.71 6.95
CA GLU A 74 -8.88 10.25 8.31
C GLU A 74 -8.69 9.14 9.35
N GLN A 75 -9.40 8.01 9.21
CA GLN A 75 -9.24 6.85 10.09
C GLN A 75 -7.81 6.29 10.07
N TYR A 76 -7.23 6.14 8.88
CA TYR A 76 -5.82 5.75 8.74
C TYR A 76 -4.90 6.76 9.42
N SER A 77 -5.11 8.05 9.18
CA SER A 77 -4.29 9.13 9.74
C SER A 77 -4.34 9.14 11.27
N ASN A 78 -5.52 8.94 11.86
CA ASN A 78 -5.69 8.84 13.31
C ASN A 78 -5.04 7.59 13.89
N TYR A 79 -5.09 6.46 13.19
CA TYR A 79 -4.49 5.20 13.64
C TYR A 79 -2.95 5.24 13.68
N VAL A 80 -2.33 5.92 12.71
CA VAL A 80 -0.86 5.98 12.65
C VAL A 80 -0.25 6.95 13.65
N LEU A 81 -1.03 7.85 14.26
CA LEU A 81 -0.51 8.77 15.27
C LEU A 81 -0.20 8.03 16.59
N PRO A 82 0.88 8.40 17.32
CA PRO A 82 1.82 9.49 17.06
C PRO A 82 3.07 9.06 16.25
N ARG A 83 3.04 7.93 15.52
CA ARG A 83 4.21 7.43 14.79
C ARG A 83 4.67 8.47 13.76
N LYS A 84 5.99 8.60 13.60
CA LYS A 84 6.54 9.45 12.52
C LYS A 84 6.17 8.81 11.19
N SER A 85 5.60 9.61 10.29
CA SER A 85 5.17 9.18 8.94
C SER A 85 6.29 8.64 8.05
N LEU A 86 7.55 8.79 8.48
CA LEU A 86 8.75 8.28 7.83
C LEU A 86 9.08 6.84 8.21
N ASP A 87 8.61 6.36 9.36
CA ASP A 87 8.95 5.03 9.90
C ASP A 87 8.01 3.93 9.39
N ILE A 88 6.97 4.29 8.64
CA ILE A 88 5.98 3.36 8.10
C ILE A 88 6.33 3.14 6.63
N ASP A 89 6.76 1.94 6.27
CA ASP A 89 7.05 1.60 4.88
C ASP A 89 5.76 1.32 4.08
N PHE A 90 5.90 0.97 2.80
CA PHE A 90 4.73 0.68 1.96
C PHE A 90 3.97 -0.57 2.44
N ASN A 91 4.67 -1.64 2.83
CA ASN A 91 4.05 -2.88 3.28
C ASN A 91 3.35 -2.69 4.63
N ASP A 92 3.97 -1.96 5.55
CA ASP A 92 3.35 -1.56 6.82
C ASP A 92 2.05 -0.77 6.57
N THR A 93 2.04 0.10 5.55
CA THR A 93 0.85 0.87 5.18
C THR A 93 -0.27 -0.07 4.73
N ILE A 94 0.03 -1.07 3.89
CA ILE A 94 -0.95 -2.09 3.45
C ILE A 94 -1.46 -2.88 4.64
N ASP A 95 -0.59 -3.36 5.53
CA ASP A 95 -0.97 -4.13 6.71
C ASP A 95 -1.86 -3.33 7.68
N ILE A 96 -1.53 -2.06 7.89
CA ILE A 96 -2.34 -1.15 8.71
C ILE A 96 -3.72 -0.96 8.08
N LEU A 97 -3.79 -0.69 6.77
CA LEU A 97 -5.07 -0.50 6.08
C LEU A 97 -5.91 -1.78 6.08
N CYS A 98 -5.29 -2.93 5.86
CA CYS A 98 -5.93 -4.23 6.01
C CYS A 98 -6.51 -4.39 7.43
N LYS A 99 -5.76 -4.02 8.46
CA LYS A 99 -6.18 -4.16 9.86
C LYS A 99 -7.34 -3.23 10.22
N ILE A 100 -7.34 -1.99 9.73
CA ILE A 100 -8.40 -1.02 10.02
C ILE A 100 -9.70 -1.39 9.27
N PHE A 101 -9.57 -1.85 8.03
CA PHE A 101 -10.69 -2.04 7.09
C PHE A 101 -10.92 -3.51 6.73
N SER A 102 -10.88 -4.39 7.72
CA SER A 102 -11.20 -5.82 7.59
C SER A 102 -12.54 -6.14 8.25
N THR A 103 -13.18 -7.23 7.81
CA THR A 103 -14.46 -7.67 8.38
C THR A 103 -14.31 -8.03 9.88
N ILE A 104 -15.14 -7.42 10.73
CA ILE A 104 -15.17 -7.60 12.19
C ILE A 104 -15.44 -9.07 12.60
N HIS A 105 -16.01 -9.88 11.69
CA HIS A 105 -16.35 -11.28 11.93
C HIS A 105 -15.16 -12.26 11.92
N SER A 106 -13.98 -11.86 11.43
CA SER A 106 -12.80 -12.72 11.52
C SER A 106 -12.04 -12.44 12.81
N LYS A 107 -12.32 -13.22 13.86
CA LYS A 107 -11.43 -13.37 15.03
C LYS A 107 -10.08 -14.03 14.69
N TYR A 108 -9.75 -14.13 13.40
CA TYR A 108 -8.50 -14.65 12.89
C TYR A 108 -7.86 -13.55 12.06
N GLN A 109 -7.13 -12.69 12.77
CA GLN A 109 -6.23 -11.68 12.24
C GLN A 109 -5.02 -12.39 11.60
N HIS A 110 -5.24 -13.20 10.58
CA HIS A 110 -4.19 -13.88 9.83
C HIS A 110 -4.02 -13.23 8.47
N HIS A 111 -3.09 -12.28 8.47
CA HIS A 111 -2.26 -11.87 7.33
C HIS A 111 -2.98 -11.38 6.08
N CYS A 112 -2.82 -10.08 5.81
CA CYS A 112 -2.43 -9.67 4.47
C CYS A 112 -1.12 -10.39 4.14
N ARG A 113 -1.23 -11.57 3.52
CA ARG A 113 -0.08 -12.33 3.02
C ARG A 113 0.44 -11.59 1.80
N CYS A 114 1.27 -10.58 2.03
CA CYS A 114 2.20 -10.10 1.01
C CYS A 114 3.10 -11.29 0.63
N PRO A 115 3.06 -11.82 -0.62
CA PRO A 115 3.94 -12.89 -1.04
C PRO A 115 5.33 -12.32 -1.30
N GLY A 116 6.15 -12.14 -0.26
CA GLY A 116 7.47 -11.53 -0.46
C GLY A 116 8.50 -11.55 0.67
N ILE A 117 8.21 -12.10 1.85
CA ILE A 117 9.18 -12.11 2.96
C ILE A 117 9.80 -13.51 3.10
N GLN A 118 10.95 -13.73 2.45
CA GLN A 118 11.84 -14.82 2.82
C GLN A 118 12.48 -14.45 4.17
N VAL A 119 11.88 -14.91 5.26
CA VAL A 119 12.47 -14.76 6.60
C VAL A 119 13.73 -15.63 6.64
N ARG A 120 14.90 -15.00 6.57
CA ARG A 120 16.19 -15.66 6.74
C ARG A 120 16.35 -15.94 8.24
N GLY A 121 16.02 -17.17 8.65
CA GLY A 121 16.17 -17.61 10.04
C GLY A 121 17.62 -17.50 10.50
N LYS A 122 17.83 -16.88 11.67
CA LYS A 122 18.99 -17.17 12.51
C LYS A 122 18.51 -17.91 13.74
N GLU A 123 18.77 -19.21 13.70
CA GLU A 123 18.61 -20.17 14.78
C GLU A 123 19.57 -19.78 15.92
N ASN A 124 19.03 -19.34 17.06
CA ASN A 124 19.81 -19.21 18.29
C ASN A 124 19.69 -20.53 19.05
N VAL A 125 20.76 -21.31 19.00
CA VAL A 125 20.97 -22.51 19.82
C VAL A 125 21.11 -22.06 21.28
N GLN A 126 20.13 -22.38 22.12
CA GLN A 126 20.34 -22.48 23.56
C GLN A 126 20.88 -23.88 23.85
N ASN A 127 22.18 -23.94 24.16
CA ASN A 127 22.81 -25.15 24.68
C ASN A 127 22.58 -25.23 26.20
N SER A 128 22.50 -26.47 26.69
CA SER A 128 22.12 -26.90 28.04
C SER A 128 23.02 -26.37 29.15
#